data_AF-A0A168PH83-F1
#
_entry.id   AF-A0A168PH83-F1
#
_cell.length_a   1.000
_cell.length_b   1.000
_cell.length_c   1.000
_cell.angle_alpha   90.00
_cell.angle_beta   90.00
_cell.angle_gamma   90.00
#
_symmetry.space_group_name_H-M   'P 1'
#
loop_
_entity.id
_entity.type
_entity.pdbx_description
1 polymer ?
#
loop_
_entity_poly.entity_id
_entity_poly.type
_entity_poly.pdbx_seq_one_letter_code
_entity_poly.pdbx_strand_id
1 'polypeptide(L)'
;MKNLSKILAVATLAISMTTHVNAKPNSLFTLENLERQRAALLDNLTTKKLTTYRREQETKQLIKRLVDLERMVLRDDRIAASNSIMAKNAFEHYELTFLVHAGSESKKSPMAHWLYSLKITDESIVQSRAGAR
;
A
#
# COMPACT_ATOMS: atom_id res chain seq x y z
N MET A 1 -55.80 -13.68 -17.73
CA MET A 1 -54.93 -12.68 -17.05
C MET A 1 -54.21 -13.24 -15.82
N LYS A 2 -54.84 -14.04 -14.93
CA LYS A 2 -54.20 -14.60 -13.72
C LYS A 2 -52.98 -15.51 -13.99
N ASN A 3 -52.98 -16.27 -15.08
CA ASN A 3 -51.86 -17.17 -15.42
C ASN A 3 -50.65 -16.41 -16.01
N LEU A 4 -50.89 -15.28 -16.68
CA LEU A 4 -49.83 -14.43 -17.25
C LEU A 4 -49.05 -13.69 -16.14
N SER A 5 -49.75 -13.25 -15.10
CA SER A 5 -49.14 -12.65 -13.89
C SER A 5 -48.27 -13.65 -13.12
N LYS A 6 -48.68 -14.93 -13.05
CA LYS A 6 -47.88 -15.99 -12.40
C LYS A 6 -46.62 -16.32 -13.20
N ILE A 7 -46.71 -16.38 -14.53
CA ILE A 7 -45.55 -16.62 -15.40
C ILE A 7 -44.57 -15.45 -15.30
N LEU A 8 -45.06 -14.21 -15.28
CA LEU A 8 -44.21 -13.02 -15.14
C LEU A 8 -43.51 -12.95 -13.76
N ALA A 9 -44.18 -13.41 -12.69
CA ALA A 9 -43.62 -13.48 -11.34
C ALA A 9 -42.55 -14.58 -11.19
N VAL A 10 -42.70 -15.70 -11.89
CA VAL A 10 -41.68 -16.78 -11.90
C VAL A 10 -40.46 -16.37 -12.74
N ALA A 11 -40.67 -15.64 -13.84
CA ALA A 11 -39.58 -15.14 -14.67
C ALA A 11 -38.72 -14.08 -13.95
N THR A 12 -39.31 -13.20 -13.14
CA THR A 12 -38.55 -12.22 -12.34
C THR A 12 -37.77 -12.84 -11.19
N LEU A 13 -38.24 -13.95 -10.61
CA LEU A 13 -37.53 -14.67 -9.56
C LEU A 13 -36.36 -15.52 -10.10
N ALA A 14 -36.42 -15.96 -11.36
CA ALA A 14 -35.32 -16.70 -12.00
C ALA A 14 -34.14 -15.79 -12.42
N ILE A 15 -34.42 -14.52 -12.75
CA ILE A 15 -33.39 -13.55 -13.18
C ILE A 15 -32.56 -13.05 -11.98
N SER A 16 -33.14 -12.99 -10.78
CA SER A 16 -32.43 -12.52 -9.57
C SER A 16 -31.40 -13.52 -9.01
N MET A 17 -31.42 -14.78 -9.44
CA MET A 17 -30.44 -15.80 -9.01
C MET A 17 -29.18 -15.84 -9.89
N THR A 18 -29.15 -15.18 -11.05
CA THR A 18 -28.01 -15.25 -11.98
C THR A 18 -27.04 -14.08 -11.92
N THR A 19 -27.31 -13.03 -11.15
CA THR A 19 -26.40 -11.89 -11.01
C THR A 19 -25.40 -12.09 -9.88
N HIS A 20 -24.59 -13.16 -9.95
CA HIS A 20 -23.31 -13.17 -9.26
C HIS A 20 -22.36 -12.26 -10.03
N VAL A 21 -22.40 -10.97 -9.74
CA VAL A 21 -21.38 -10.02 -10.19
C VAL A 21 -20.07 -10.47 -9.56
N ASN A 22 -19.27 -11.22 -10.29
CA ASN A 22 -17.89 -11.51 -9.95
C ASN A 22 -17.10 -10.20 -10.05
N ALA A 23 -17.19 -9.37 -9.01
CA ALA A 23 -16.34 -8.21 -8.85
C ALA A 23 -14.90 -8.74 -8.73
N LYS A 24 -14.17 -8.77 -9.85
CA LYS A 24 -12.74 -9.05 -9.81
C LYS A 24 -12.10 -7.93 -9.00
N PRO A 25 -11.46 -8.21 -7.85
CA PRO A 25 -10.82 -7.17 -7.07
C PRO A 25 -9.77 -6.51 -7.95
N ASN A 26 -9.89 -5.18 -8.12
CA ASN A 26 -8.91 -4.37 -8.85
C ASN A 26 -7.57 -4.49 -8.12
N SER A 27 -6.63 -5.23 -8.71
CA SER A 27 -5.33 -5.49 -8.09
C SER A 27 -4.53 -4.21 -7.84
N LEU A 28 -4.75 -3.16 -8.65
CA LEU A 28 -4.13 -1.85 -8.44
C LEU A 28 -4.63 -1.15 -7.17
N PHE A 29 -5.85 -1.44 -6.71
CA PHE A 29 -6.38 -0.87 -5.48
C PHE A 29 -5.54 -1.31 -4.25
N THR A 30 -5.02 -2.54 -4.27
CA THR A 30 -4.10 -3.01 -3.23
C THR A 30 -2.81 -2.20 -3.21
N LEU A 31 -2.26 -1.90 -4.39
CA LEU A 31 -1.07 -1.06 -4.52
C LEU A 31 -1.35 0.39 -4.10
N GLU A 32 -2.51 0.96 -4.44
CA GLU A 32 -2.91 2.31 -3.99
C GLU A 32 -3.01 2.40 -2.46
N ASN A 33 -3.56 1.37 -1.83
CA ASN A 33 -3.63 1.29 -0.38
C ASN A 33 -2.24 1.16 0.26
N LEU A 34 -1.33 0.41 -0.37
CA LEU A 34 0.07 0.35 0.05
C LEU A 34 0.70 1.74 0.03
N GLU A 35 0.60 2.47 -1.08
CA GLU A 35 1.14 3.83 -1.22
C GLU A 35 0.59 4.78 -0.16
N ARG A 36 -0.73 4.72 0.09
CA ARG A 36 -1.39 5.52 1.14
C ARG A 36 -0.86 5.17 2.53
N GLN A 37 -0.68 3.88 2.81
CA GLN A 37 -0.19 3.41 4.10
C GLN A 37 1.29 3.78 4.31
N ARG A 38 2.11 3.78 3.25
CA ARG A 38 3.49 4.27 3.28
C ARG A 38 3.54 5.77 3.56
N ALA A 39 2.72 6.55 2.87
CA ALA A 39 2.63 8.00 3.10
C ALA A 39 2.25 8.32 4.55
N ALA A 40 1.27 7.60 5.12
CA ALA A 40 0.89 7.75 6.53
C ALA A 40 2.02 7.38 7.50
N LEU A 41 2.81 6.35 7.19
CA LEU A 41 4.00 6.00 7.99
C LEU A 41 5.03 7.13 7.97
N LEU A 42 5.36 7.66 6.79
CA LEU A 42 6.33 8.75 6.65
C LEU A 42 5.87 10.04 7.33
N ASP A 43 4.59 10.40 7.21
CA ASP A 43 4.01 11.54 7.93
C ASP A 43 4.13 11.37 9.46
N ASN A 44 3.77 10.19 9.98
CA ASN A 44 3.90 9.90 11.41
C ASN A 44 5.36 9.99 11.90
N LEU A 45 6.32 9.55 11.09
CA LEU A 45 7.75 9.60 11.42
C LEU A 45 8.34 11.01 11.38
N THR A 46 7.81 11.89 10.52
CA THR A 46 8.39 13.22 10.26
C THR A 46 7.61 14.37 10.92
N THR A 47 6.38 14.13 11.37
CA THR A 47 5.55 15.16 12.00
C THR A 47 6.12 15.64 13.33
N LYS A 48 6.05 16.96 13.55
CA LYS A 48 6.42 17.61 14.84
C LYS A 48 5.26 17.65 15.84
N LYS A 49 4.07 17.18 15.45
CA LYS A 49 2.84 17.31 16.26
C LYS A 49 2.68 16.25 17.35
N LEU A 50 3.42 15.14 17.25
CA LEU A 50 3.27 13.99 18.13
C LEU A 50 4.37 13.95 19.20
N THR A 51 3.99 13.50 20.40
CA THR A 51 4.96 13.12 21.44
C THR A 51 5.71 11.86 21.03
N THR A 52 6.91 11.66 21.57
CA THR A 52 7.75 10.48 21.25
C THR A 52 7.01 9.17 21.51
N TYR A 53 6.34 9.05 22.66
CA TYR A 53 5.57 7.85 23.01
C TYR A 53 4.42 7.61 22.03
N ARG A 54 3.65 8.66 21.69
CA ARG A 54 2.51 8.50 20.77
C ARG A 54 2.98 8.12 19.37
N ARG A 55 4.05 8.75 18.88
CA ARG A 55 4.68 8.42 17.59
C ARG A 55 5.07 6.96 17.53
N GLU A 56 5.72 6.44 18.56
CA GLU A 56 6.15 5.03 18.59
C GLU A 56 4.98 4.06 18.51
N GLN A 57 3.91 4.32 19.28
CA GLN A 57 2.70 3.49 19.27
C GLN A 57 2.02 3.48 17.90
N GLU A 58 1.86 4.66 17.28
CA GLU A 58 1.27 4.78 15.95
C GLU A 58 2.16 4.13 14.88
N THR A 59 3.49 4.35 14.92
CA THR A 59 4.46 3.74 14.02
C THR A 59 4.34 2.22 14.03
N LYS A 60 4.25 1.59 15.22
CA LYS A 60 4.10 0.13 15.34
C LYS A 60 2.86 -0.39 14.60
N GLN A 61 1.72 0.31 14.74
CA GLN A 61 0.48 -0.06 14.07
C GLN A 61 0.57 0.12 12.55
N LEU A 62 1.14 1.25 12.10
CA LEU A 62 1.31 1.56 10.67
C LEU A 62 2.27 0.57 10.00
N ILE A 63 3.38 0.22 10.64
CA ILE A 63 4.33 -0.78 10.15
C ILE A 63 3.64 -2.14 9.98
N LYS A 64 2.86 -2.60 10.97
CA LYS A 64 2.16 -3.88 10.88
C LYS A 64 1.25 -3.93 9.65
N ARG A 65 0.44 -2.89 9.44
CA ARG A 65 -0.45 -2.80 8.27
C ARG A 65 0.32 -2.71 6.96
N LEU A 66 1.41 -1.95 6.95
CA LEU A 66 2.26 -1.80 5.77
C LEU A 66 2.89 -3.13 5.36
N VAL A 67 3.39 -3.93 6.31
CA VAL A 67 3.94 -5.27 6.04
C VAL A 67 2.89 -6.18 5.38
N ASP A 68 1.65 -6.14 5.86
CA ASP A 68 0.58 -6.95 5.29
C ASP A 68 0.28 -6.53 3.84
N LEU A 69 0.21 -5.22 3.57
CA LEU A 69 -0.01 -4.68 2.22
C LEU A 69 1.18 -4.96 1.28
N GLU A 70 2.42 -4.78 1.74
CA GLU A 70 3.63 -5.12 0.99
C GLU A 70 3.61 -6.60 0.59
N ARG A 71 3.28 -7.50 1.52
CA ARG A 71 3.16 -8.93 1.23
C ARG A 71 2.04 -9.24 0.24
N MET A 72 0.89 -8.56 0.33
CA MET A 72 -0.20 -8.73 -0.62
C MET A 72 0.22 -8.29 -2.02
N VAL A 73 0.92 -7.17 -2.15
CA VAL A 73 1.38 -6.65 -3.44
C VAL A 73 2.47 -7.54 -4.04
N LEU A 74 3.48 -7.93 -3.25
CA LEU A 74 4.59 -8.76 -3.73
C LEU A 74 4.15 -10.17 -4.16
N ARG A 75 3.06 -10.68 -3.60
CA ARG A 75 2.52 -12.02 -3.92
C ARG A 75 1.47 -12.01 -5.02
N ASP A 76 0.94 -10.86 -5.41
CA ASP A 76 -0.09 -10.78 -6.44
C ASP A 76 0.57 -10.63 -7.82
N ASP A 77 0.77 -11.76 -8.50
CA ASP A 77 1.35 -11.83 -9.85
C ASP A 77 0.60 -10.95 -10.86
N ARG A 78 -0.67 -10.63 -10.61
CA ARG A 78 -1.46 -9.75 -11.49
C ARG A 78 -1.00 -8.30 -11.42
N ILE A 79 -0.43 -7.87 -10.29
CA ILE A 79 0.18 -6.53 -10.14
C ILE A 79 1.53 -6.52 -10.85
N ALA A 80 2.35 -7.55 -10.66
CA ALA A 80 3.64 -7.68 -11.33
C ALA A 80 3.51 -7.78 -12.86
N ALA A 81 2.50 -8.50 -13.36
CA ALA A 81 2.18 -8.60 -14.79
C ALA A 81 1.38 -7.41 -15.33
N SER A 82 1.02 -6.43 -14.48
CA SER A 82 0.24 -5.26 -14.91
C SER A 82 1.09 -4.32 -15.77
N ASN A 83 0.48 -3.80 -16.85
CA ASN A 83 1.09 -2.75 -17.66
C ASN A 83 0.92 -1.33 -17.05
N SER A 84 0.36 -1.23 -15.83
CA SER A 84 0.18 0.04 -15.14
C SER A 84 1.53 0.70 -14.84
N ILE A 85 1.63 2.01 -15.12
CA ILE A 85 2.77 2.84 -14.75
C ILE A 85 3.01 2.78 -13.24
N MET A 86 1.94 2.73 -12.45
CA MET A 86 2.03 2.65 -11.00
C MET A 86 2.72 1.37 -10.54
N ALA A 87 2.37 0.22 -11.12
CA ALA A 87 2.99 -1.05 -10.81
C ALA A 87 4.47 -1.04 -11.23
N LYS A 88 4.79 -0.56 -12.43
CA LYS A 88 6.18 -0.42 -12.90
C LYS A 88 7.00 0.43 -11.94
N ASN A 89 6.53 1.62 -11.60
CA ASN A 89 7.22 2.52 -10.68
C ASN A 89 7.42 1.88 -9.29
N ALA A 90 6.43 1.15 -8.79
CA ALA A 90 6.50 0.49 -7.49
C ALA A 90 7.64 -0.55 -7.44
N PHE A 91 7.77 -1.38 -8.48
CA PHE A 91 8.82 -2.39 -8.56
C PHE A 91 10.19 -1.81 -8.98
N GLU A 92 10.24 -0.81 -9.86
CA GLU A 92 11.47 -0.10 -10.22
C GLU A 92 12.08 0.62 -9.00
N HIS A 93 11.24 1.18 -8.13
CA HIS A 93 11.65 1.85 -6.90
C HIS A 93 11.39 0.95 -5.68
N TYR A 94 11.79 -0.32 -5.76
CA TYR A 94 11.53 -1.34 -4.74
C TYR A 94 11.89 -0.89 -3.32
N GLU A 95 13.11 -0.37 -3.14
CA GLU A 95 13.65 0.11 -1.86
C GLU A 95 12.79 1.21 -1.20
N LEU A 96 12.14 2.05 -2.02
CA LEU A 96 11.30 3.15 -1.52
C LEU A 96 9.83 2.73 -1.38
N THR A 97 9.38 1.78 -2.20
CA THR A 97 7.98 1.35 -2.20
C THR A 97 7.71 0.32 -1.12
N PHE A 98 8.52 -0.74 -1.05
CA PHE A 98 8.40 -1.84 -0.09
C PHE A 98 9.31 -1.57 1.12
N LEU A 99 9.12 -0.40 1.72
CA LEU A 99 10.01 0.20 2.70
C LEU A 99 10.31 -0.71 3.90
N VAL A 100 9.32 -1.45 4.40
CA VAL A 100 9.53 -2.32 5.56
C VAL A 100 10.22 -3.62 5.13
N HIS A 101 9.81 -4.20 3.99
CA HIS A 101 10.43 -5.39 3.44
C HIS A 101 11.91 -5.18 3.10
N ALA A 102 12.23 -4.20 2.26
CA ALA A 102 13.60 -3.86 1.87
C ALA A 102 14.43 -3.35 3.07
N GLY A 103 13.79 -2.64 4.00
CA GLY A 103 14.38 -2.29 5.29
C GLY A 103 14.82 -3.53 6.09
N SER A 104 13.96 -4.53 6.18
CA SER A 104 14.27 -5.79 6.86
C SER A 104 15.41 -6.56 6.18
N GLU A 105 15.42 -6.64 4.84
CA GLU A 105 16.50 -7.27 4.06
C GLU A 105 17.86 -6.61 4.35
N SER A 106 17.86 -5.28 4.44
CA SER A 106 19.04 -4.46 4.72
C SER A 106 19.32 -4.26 6.22
N LYS A 107 18.59 -4.94 7.10
CA LYS A 107 18.66 -4.88 8.58
C LYS A 107 18.56 -3.46 9.15
N LYS A 108 17.75 -2.60 8.52
CA LYS A 108 17.48 -1.22 8.93
C LYS A 108 16.03 -1.05 9.36
N SER A 109 15.80 -0.13 10.30
CA SER A 109 14.43 0.34 10.57
C SER A 109 13.86 1.03 9.32
N PRO A 110 12.53 1.12 9.14
CA PRO A 110 11.95 1.74 7.95
C PRO A 110 12.45 3.17 7.70
N MET A 111 12.62 3.97 8.75
CA MET A 111 13.15 5.33 8.64
C MET A 111 14.62 5.34 8.20
N ALA A 112 15.45 4.51 8.83
CA ALA A 112 16.87 4.42 8.48
C ALA A 112 17.06 3.92 7.04
N HIS A 113 16.26 2.95 6.62
CA HIS A 113 16.24 2.46 5.25
C HIS A 113 15.84 3.56 4.27
N TRP A 114 14.75 4.28 4.55
CA TRP A 114 14.27 5.37 3.70
C TRP A 114 15.34 6.45 3.47
N LEU A 115 15.98 6.92 4.54
CA LEU A 115 17.05 7.91 4.46
C LEU A 115 18.25 7.37 3.67
N TYR A 116 18.65 6.13 3.93
CA TYR A 116 19.74 5.47 3.21
C TYR A 116 19.45 5.36 1.69
N SER A 117 18.23 4.97 1.33
CA SER A 117 17.78 4.85 -0.07
C SER A 117 17.74 6.21 -0.77
N LEU A 118 17.47 7.29 -0.03
CA LEU A 118 17.60 8.68 -0.49
C LEU A 118 19.04 9.22 -0.50
N LYS A 119 20.04 8.38 -0.19
CA LYS A 119 21.47 8.76 -0.06
C LYS A 119 21.73 9.77 1.06
N ILE A 120 20.84 9.84 2.05
CA ILE A 120 21.02 10.60 3.28
C ILE A 120 21.67 9.66 4.30
N THR A 121 23.00 9.63 4.29
CA THR A 121 23.85 8.86 5.20
C THR A 121 24.57 9.77 6.19
N ASP A 122 25.10 9.20 7.27
CA ASP A 122 25.92 9.95 8.24
C ASP A 122 27.07 10.69 7.55
N GLU A 123 27.75 10.04 6.60
CA GLU A 123 28.81 10.67 5.81
C GLU A 123 28.29 11.86 4.99
N SER A 124 27.16 11.71 4.30
CA SER A 124 26.57 12.79 3.50
C SER A 124 26.17 14.00 4.37
N ILE A 125 25.71 13.74 5.60
CA ILE A 125 25.32 14.78 6.56
C ILE A 125 26.57 15.52 7.04
N VAL A 126 27.64 14.80 7.42
CA VAL A 126 28.90 15.39 7.88
C VAL A 126 29.60 16.18 6.76
N GLN A 127 29.51 15.73 5.51
CA GLN A 127 30.08 16.42 4.36
C GLN A 127 29.23 17.61 3.89
N SER A 128 27.98 17.74 4.33
CA SER A 128 27.11 18.84 3.92
C SER A 128 27.70 20.19 4.33
N ARG A 129 27.64 21.17 3.40
CA ARG A 129 28.13 22.55 3.60
C ARG A 129 27.00 23.56 3.75
N ALA A 130 25.76 23.15 3.58
CA ALA A 130 24.57 23.99 3.68
C ALA A 130 23.44 23.24 4.38
N GLY A 131 22.73 23.93 5.27
CA GLY A 131 21.58 23.39 5.99
C GLY A 131 20.28 23.46 5.20
N ALA A 132 19.25 22.80 5.72
CA ALA A 132 17.88 23.01 5.27
C ALA A 132 17.49 24.48 5.52
N ARG A 133 17.00 25.16 4.47
CA ARG A 133 16.52 26.54 4.52
C ARG A 133 15.12 26.61 5.13
#